data_AF-A0A969MYJ1-F1
#
_entry.id   AF-A0A969MYJ1-F1
#
_cell.length_a   1.000
_cell.length_b   1.000
_cell.length_c   1.000
_cell.angle_alpha   90.00
_cell.angle_beta   90.00
_cell.angle_gamma   90.00
#
_symmetry.space_group_name_H-M   'P 1'
#
loop_
_entity.id
_entity.type
_entity.pdbx_description
1 polymer ?
#
loop_
_entity_poly.entity_id
_entity_poly.type
_entity_poly.pdbx_seq_one_letter_code
_entity_poly.pdbx_strand_id
1 'polypeptide(L)'
;MAAWLNLVAQSVDSYAADDWLSLCPDIDEGEIYRDWFIWYDAEVAQEWEAYDPLTNQRYVHPNLAILKAQVDEVERKRSSVGAAA
;
A
#
# COMPACT_ATOMS: atom_id res chain seq x y z
N MET A 1 -18.38 26.07 5.29
CA MET A 1 -17.76 24.77 4.95
C MET A 1 -17.10 24.93 3.58
N ALA A 2 -15.82 24.68 3.30
CA ALA A 2 -14.80 23.86 3.94
C ALA A 2 -13.40 24.41 3.59
N ALA A 3 -12.79 25.21 4.47
CA ALA A 3 -11.42 25.73 4.27
C ALA A 3 -10.32 24.72 4.65
N TRP A 4 -10.70 23.63 5.31
CA TRP A 4 -9.77 22.65 5.90
C TRP A 4 -9.33 21.55 4.91
N LEU A 5 -10.15 21.26 3.89
CA LEU A 5 -9.82 20.28 2.86
C LEU A 5 -8.76 20.78 1.87
N ASN A 6 -8.60 22.10 1.72
CA ASN A 6 -7.63 22.68 0.80
C ASN A 6 -6.20 22.70 1.38
N LEU A 7 -6.06 22.60 2.70
CA LEU A 7 -4.75 22.65 3.36
C LEU A 7 -4.00 21.30 3.28
N VAL A 8 -4.76 20.19 3.25
CA VAL A 8 -4.20 18.84 3.12
C VAL A 8 -3.85 18.52 1.67
N ALA A 9 -4.62 19.01 0.70
CA ALA A 9 -4.38 18.74 -0.72
C ALA A 9 -3.14 19.46 -1.28
N GLN A 10 -2.76 20.61 -0.71
CA GLN A 10 -1.60 21.39 -1.19
C GLN A 10 -0.26 20.96 -0.56
N SER A 11 -0.26 20.07 0.43
CA SER A 11 0.97 19.57 1.07
C SER A 11 1.44 18.20 0.57
N VAL A 12 0.72 17.59 -0.39
CA VAL A 12 1.01 16.20 -0.84
C VAL A 12 1.96 16.14 -2.04
N ASP A 13 2.42 17.28 -2.57
CA ASP A 13 3.27 17.33 -3.77
C ASP A 13 4.74 16.94 -3.50
N SER A 14 5.05 16.40 -2.31
CA SER A 14 6.45 16.16 -1.90
C SER A 14 6.67 14.94 -1.02
N TYR A 15 5.67 14.09 -0.80
CA TYR A 15 5.93 12.83 -0.11
C TYR A 15 6.32 11.79 -1.15
N ALA A 16 7.63 11.58 -1.30
CA ALA A 16 8.12 10.36 -1.93
C ALA A 16 7.50 9.17 -1.18
N ALA A 17 7.23 8.06 -1.88
CA ALA A 17 6.60 6.88 -1.31
C ALA A 17 7.29 6.30 -0.04
N ASP A 18 8.50 6.77 0.26
CA ASP A 18 9.32 6.46 1.43
C ASP A 18 8.96 7.26 2.71
N ASP A 19 8.38 8.46 2.59
CA ASP A 19 8.17 9.34 3.74
C ASP A 19 7.01 8.89 4.66
N TRP A 20 6.11 8.06 4.16
CA TRP A 20 5.00 7.54 4.96
C TRP A 20 5.45 6.47 5.96
N LEU A 21 6.58 5.80 5.69
CA LEU A 21 7.18 4.82 6.60
C LEU A 21 7.57 5.47 7.94
N SER A 22 8.03 6.72 7.90
CA SER A 22 8.45 7.50 9.07
C SER A 22 7.27 8.01 9.91
N LEU A 23 6.06 8.04 9.34
CA LEU A 23 4.85 8.53 10.01
C LEU A 23 4.09 7.43 10.76
N CYS A 24 4.52 6.17 10.64
CA CYS A 24 3.85 5.04 11.26
C CYS A 24 4.84 4.30 12.19
N PRO A 25 5.09 4.85 13.40
CA PRO A 25 6.05 4.28 14.36
C PRO A 25 5.61 2.94 14.96
N ASP A 26 4.37 2.51 14.72
CA ASP A 26 3.74 1.28 15.25
C ASP A 26 3.45 0.24 14.15
N ILE A 27 4.25 0.21 13.07
CA ILE A 27 4.24 -0.92 12.14
C ILE A 27 5.00 -2.08 12.81
N ASP A 28 4.39 -2.74 13.79
CA ASP A 28 4.99 -3.88 14.50
C ASP A 28 5.13 -5.12 13.57
N GLU A 29 4.34 -5.21 12.50
CA GLU A 29 4.30 -6.34 11.56
C GLU A 29 4.23 -5.92 10.08
N GLY A 30 5.05 -4.93 9.68
CA GLY A 30 5.18 -4.55 8.27
C GLY A 30 6.32 -5.28 7.57
N GLU A 31 6.06 -5.79 6.37
CA GLU A 31 7.09 -6.37 5.51
C GLU A 31 6.99 -5.86 4.08
N ILE A 32 8.15 -5.80 3.40
CA ILE A 32 8.18 -5.59 1.96
C ILE A 32 8.04 -6.97 1.29
N TYR A 33 6.99 -7.14 0.49
CA TYR A 33 6.74 -8.35 -0.29
C TYR A 33 6.70 -8.01 -1.78
N ARG A 34 7.73 -8.41 -2.54
CA ARG A 34 7.86 -8.12 -3.99
C ARG A 34 7.74 -6.63 -4.32
N ASP A 35 8.38 -5.77 -3.52
CA ASP A 35 8.32 -4.30 -3.62
C ASP A 35 6.98 -3.67 -3.21
N TRP A 36 6.04 -4.47 -2.70
CA TRP A 36 4.81 -3.96 -2.10
C TRP A 36 5.01 -3.78 -0.61
N PHE A 37 4.41 -2.72 -0.07
CA PHE A 37 4.39 -2.51 1.36
C PHE A 37 3.16 -3.20 1.95
N ILE A 38 3.37 -4.19 2.82
CA ILE A 38 2.30 -4.93 3.50
C ILE A 38 2.38 -4.67 4.99
N TRP A 39 1.25 -4.36 5.62
CA TRP A 39 1.16 -4.19 7.08
C TRP A 39 -0.16 -4.75 7.62
N TYR A 40 -0.18 -5.04 8.92
CA TYR A 40 -1.41 -5.38 9.63
C TYR A 40 -1.95 -4.16 10.36
N ASP A 41 -3.16 -3.73 10.04
CA ASP A 41 -3.87 -2.69 10.80
C ASP A 41 -4.56 -3.34 11.99
N ALA A 42 -3.84 -3.43 13.11
CA ALA A 42 -4.36 -4.01 14.35
C ALA A 42 -5.35 -3.09 15.09
N GLU A 43 -5.29 -1.77 14.84
CA GLU A 43 -5.97 -0.76 15.65
C GLU A 43 -7.38 -0.44 15.15
N VAL A 44 -7.61 -0.47 13.84
CA VAL A 44 -8.88 -0.03 13.25
C VAL A 44 -9.62 -1.16 12.56
N ALA A 45 -9.02 -1.79 11.55
CA ALA A 45 -9.70 -2.78 10.71
C ALA A 45 -9.49 -4.23 11.17
N GLN A 46 -8.39 -4.53 11.87
CA GLN A 46 -7.92 -5.88 12.16
C GLN A 46 -7.65 -6.71 10.88
N GLU A 47 -7.18 -6.03 9.82
CA GLU A 47 -6.95 -6.59 8.49
C GLU A 47 -5.52 -6.34 8.01
N TRP A 48 -5.06 -7.19 7.07
CA TRP A 48 -3.82 -6.94 6.35
C TRP A 48 -4.08 -5.99 5.18
N GLU A 49 -3.19 -5.05 4.98
CA GLU A 49 -3.22 -4.10 3.88
C GLU A 49 -1.94 -4.22 3.05
N ALA A 50 -2.09 -4.19 1.74
CA ALA A 50 -0.98 -4.18 0.79
C ALA A 50 -1.11 -2.95 -0.11
N TYR A 51 -0.03 -2.20 -0.20
CA TYR A 51 0.07 -1.01 -1.01
C TYR A 51 0.97 -1.25 -2.22
N ASP A 52 0.41 -0.93 -3.39
CA ASP A 52 1.06 -1.02 -4.69
C ASP A 52 1.67 0.34 -5.07
N PRO A 53 3.00 0.51 -5.01
CA PRO A 53 3.63 1.80 -5.29
C PRO A 53 3.52 2.21 -6.77
N LEU A 54 3.30 1.27 -7.68
CA LEU A 54 3.27 1.58 -9.13
C LEU A 54 1.91 2.12 -9.58
N THR A 55 0.82 1.63 -8.99
CA THR A 55 -0.53 2.07 -9.36
C THR A 55 -1.21 2.91 -8.29
N ASN A 56 -0.54 3.13 -7.15
CA ASN A 56 -1.09 3.82 -5.99
C ASN A 56 -2.42 3.18 -5.52
N GLN A 57 -2.48 1.85 -5.58
CA GLN A 57 -3.67 1.06 -5.21
C GLN A 57 -3.45 0.37 -3.86
N ARG A 58 -4.55 0.22 -3.13
CA ARG A 58 -4.58 -0.42 -1.81
C ARG A 58 -5.47 -1.64 -1.84
N TYR A 59 -4.96 -2.75 -1.33
CA TYR A 59 -5.67 -4.01 -1.22
C TYR A 59 -5.75 -4.40 0.24
N VAL A 60 -6.90 -4.92 0.67
CA VAL A 60 -7.16 -5.26 2.07
C VAL A 60 -7.73 -6.67 2.17
N HIS A 61 -7.27 -7.43 3.16
CA HIS A 61 -7.79 -8.75 3.44
C HIS A 61 -7.46 -9.20 4.89
N PRO A 62 -8.37 -9.87 5.61
CA PRO A 62 -8.10 -10.34 6.98
C PRO A 62 -7.06 -11.47 7.07
N ASN A 63 -6.65 -12.04 5.93
CA ASN A 63 -5.71 -13.16 5.86
C ASN A 63 -4.52 -12.79 4.97
N LEU A 64 -3.32 -12.74 5.56
CA LEU A 64 -2.07 -12.41 4.90
C LEU A 64 -1.75 -13.30 3.69
N ALA A 65 -2.01 -14.61 3.78
CA ALA A 65 -1.71 -15.53 2.69
C ALA A 65 -2.57 -15.23 1.45
N ILE A 66 -3.84 -14.86 1.66
CA ILE A 66 -4.73 -14.47 0.57
C ILE A 66 -4.31 -13.12 -0.01
N LEU A 67 -3.92 -12.15 0.84
CA LEU A 67 -3.40 -10.87 0.39
C LEU A 67 -2.14 -11.02 -0.47
N LYS A 68 -1.16 -11.82 -0.01
CA LYS A 68 0.04 -12.14 -0.78
C LYS A 68 -0.28 -12.85 -2.10
N ALA A 69 -1.26 -13.76 -2.12
CA ALA A 69 -1.71 -14.39 -3.35
C ALA A 69 -2.34 -13.38 -4.34
N GLN A 70 -3.04 -12.35 -3.86
CA GLN A 70 -3.53 -11.25 -4.70
C GLN A 70 -2.38 -10.41 -5.26
N VAL A 71 -1.37 -10.10 -4.44
CA VAL A 71 -0.15 -9.40 -4.91
C VAL A 71 0.55 -10.24 -5.99
N ASP A 72 0.71 -11.55 -5.78
CA ASP A 72 1.29 -12.45 -6.77
C ASP A 72 0.48 -12.46 -8.09
N GLU A 73 -0.84 -12.38 -8.01
CA GLU A 73 -1.71 -12.27 -9.19
C GLU A 73 -1.47 -10.99 -9.98
N VAL A 74 -1.37 -9.85 -9.28
CA VAL A 74 -1.10 -8.56 -9.91
C VAL A 74 0.28 -8.55 -10.56
N GLU A 75 1.31 -8.99 -9.84
CA GLU A 75 2.68 -9.05 -10.36
C GLU A 75 2.83 -10.03 -11.54
N ARG A 76 2.12 -11.15 -11.50
CA ARG A 76 2.10 -12.10 -12.63
C ARG A 76 1.44 -11.50 -13.86
N LYS A 77 0.33 -10.77 -13.70
CA LYS A 77 -0.32 -10.05 -14.81
C LYS A 77 0.62 -9.00 -15.40
N ARG A 78 1.33 -8.24 -14.55
CA ARG A 78 2.35 -7.26 -14.99
C ARG A 78 3.46 -7.92 -15.80
N SER A 79 4.00 -9.04 -15.29
CA SER A 79 5.03 -9.82 -15.98
C SER A 79 4.54 -10.38 -17.32
N SER A 80 3.27 -10.79 -17.39
CA SER A 80 2.67 -11.31 -18.63
C SER A 80 2.43 -10.23 -19.69
N VAL A 81 2.17 -8.99 -19.28
CA VAL A 81 2.07 -7.83 -20.19
C VAL A 81 3.46 -7.42 -20.68
N GLY A 82 4.48 -7.44 -19.82
CA GLY A 82 5.86 -7.10 -20.20
C GLY A 82 6.52 -8.11 -21.14
N ALA A 83 6.13 -9.39 -21.09
CA ALA A 83 6.68 -10.44 -21.95
C ALA A 83 6.11 -10.48 -23.38
N ALA A 84 5.07 -9.69 -23.66
CA ALA A 84 4.40 -9.61 -24.97
C ALA A 84 4.78 -8.37 -25.80
N ALA A 85 5.75 -7.57 -25.33
CA ALA A 85 6.24 -6.36 -26.00
C ALA A 85 7.59 -6.58 -26.69
#